data_AF-A0AAU5AJP3-F1
#
_entry.id   AF-A0AAU5AJP3-F1
#
_cell.length_a   1.000
_cell.length_b   1.000
_cell.length_c   1.000
_cell.angle_alpha   90.00
_cell.angle_beta   90.00
_cell.angle_gamma   90.00
#
_symmetry.space_group_name_H-M   'P 1'
#
loop_
_entity.id
_entity.type
_entity.pdbx_description
1 polymer ?
#
loop_
_entity_poly.entity_id
_entity_poly.type
_entity_poly.pdbx_seq_one_letter_code
_entity_poly.pdbx_strand_id
1 'polypeptide(L)'
;MPVSNEQITEHAFLRGLYRDAYYPDHVVDLGKAVLLRLCERIETERPADLPALYALTEVATEEFNALQDDFEAADSEIETVAREEIAEDFWFVAKAYGFADADVEELIAVRDW
;
A
#
# COMPACT_ATOMS: atom_id res chain seq x y z
N MET A 1 -14.19 -6.13 -6.28
CA MET A 1 -14.41 -6.15 -7.75
C MET A 1 -13.05 -5.88 -8.36
N PRO A 2 -12.64 -6.49 -9.49
CA PRO A 2 -11.34 -6.18 -10.04
C PRO A 2 -11.19 -4.67 -10.26
N VAL A 3 -10.07 -4.11 -9.84
CA VAL A 3 -9.73 -2.69 -9.98
C VAL A 3 -9.87 -2.26 -11.44
N SER A 4 -10.53 -1.13 -11.69
CA SER A 4 -10.85 -0.65 -13.03
C SER A 4 -9.99 0.53 -13.50
N ASN A 5 -9.29 1.21 -12.58
CA ASN A 5 -8.40 2.31 -12.91
C ASN A 5 -7.17 1.82 -13.70
N GLU A 6 -7.02 2.32 -14.94
CA GLU A 6 -5.95 1.92 -15.87
C GLU A 6 -4.55 2.17 -15.27
N GLN A 7 -4.35 3.31 -14.61
CA GLN A 7 -3.07 3.64 -13.95
C GLN A 7 -2.72 2.60 -12.88
N ILE A 8 -3.71 2.11 -12.14
CA ILE A 8 -3.49 1.09 -11.12
C ILE A 8 -3.20 -0.27 -11.76
N THR A 9 -3.93 -0.64 -12.82
CA THR A 9 -3.77 -1.95 -13.48
C THR A 9 -2.43 -2.10 -14.18
N GLU A 10 -1.83 -1.00 -14.63
CA GLU A 10 -0.52 -0.97 -15.28
C GLU A 10 0.64 -0.77 -14.28
N HIS A 11 0.35 -0.36 -13.05
CA HIS A 11 1.37 -0.10 -12.04
C HIS A 11 1.92 -1.39 -11.44
N ALA A 12 3.25 -1.45 -11.37
CA ALA A 12 3.95 -2.54 -10.72
C ALA A 12 4.17 -2.20 -9.24
N PHE A 13 3.19 -2.51 -8.40
CA PHE A 13 3.29 -2.38 -6.94
C PHE A 13 4.46 -3.16 -6.36
N LEU A 14 5.10 -2.58 -5.33
CA LEU A 14 6.20 -3.14 -4.54
C LEU A 14 7.36 -3.66 -5.40
N ARG A 15 7.60 -3.01 -6.56
CA ARG A 15 8.56 -3.48 -7.56
C ARG A 15 9.98 -3.55 -7.02
N GLY A 16 10.38 -2.65 -6.12
CA GLY A 16 11.67 -2.72 -5.45
C GLY A 16 11.80 -4.00 -4.64
N LEU A 17 10.76 -4.37 -3.90
CA LEU A 17 10.77 -5.55 -3.03
C LEU A 17 10.83 -6.85 -3.82
N TYR A 18 10.06 -6.99 -4.90
CA TYR A 18 10.15 -8.15 -5.79
C TYR A 18 11.51 -8.32 -6.49
N ARG A 19 12.37 -7.28 -6.50
CA ARG A 19 13.70 -7.33 -7.13
C ARG A 19 14.81 -7.69 -6.15
N ASP A 20 14.51 -7.70 -4.86
CA ASP A 20 15.47 -8.01 -3.81
C ASP A 20 15.09 -9.34 -3.15
N ALA A 21 16.03 -10.29 -3.19
CA ALA A 21 15.85 -11.61 -2.62
C ALA A 21 15.70 -11.60 -1.10
N TYR A 22 15.98 -10.47 -0.44
CA TYR A 22 15.69 -10.28 0.98
C TYR A 22 14.20 -10.26 1.29
N TYR A 23 13.33 -9.86 0.35
CA TYR A 23 11.87 -9.89 0.54
C TYR A 23 11.27 -11.11 -0.16
N PRO A 24 10.73 -12.08 0.58
CA PRO A 24 10.15 -13.27 -0.03
C PRO A 24 8.90 -12.93 -0.83
N ASP A 25 8.87 -13.30 -2.13
CA ASP A 25 7.75 -12.99 -3.05
C ASP A 25 6.37 -13.30 -2.47
N HIS A 26 6.24 -14.42 -1.75
CA HIS A 26 4.96 -14.84 -1.17
C HIS A 26 4.45 -13.92 -0.05
N VAL A 27 5.33 -13.21 0.66
CA VAL A 27 4.96 -12.19 1.66
C VAL A 27 4.72 -10.85 0.97
N VAL A 28 5.55 -10.48 -0.01
CA VAL A 28 5.35 -9.28 -0.84
C VAL A 28 4.00 -9.33 -1.57
N ASP A 29 3.57 -10.51 -2.01
CA ASP A 29 2.24 -10.76 -2.59
C ASP A 29 1.10 -10.39 -1.65
N LEU A 30 1.27 -10.58 -0.33
CA LEU A 30 0.28 -10.17 0.68
C LEU A 30 0.18 -8.64 0.74
N GLY A 31 1.32 -7.95 0.77
CA GLY A 31 1.36 -6.47 0.74
C GLY A 31 0.73 -5.90 -0.54
N LYS A 32 1.03 -6.51 -1.68
CA LYS A 32 0.38 -6.15 -2.95
C LYS A 32 -1.13 -6.36 -2.90
N ALA A 33 -1.59 -7.45 -2.27
CA ALA A 33 -3.01 -7.70 -2.11
C ALA A 33 -3.70 -6.64 -1.22
N VAL A 34 -3.03 -6.12 -0.19
CA VAL A 34 -3.51 -4.98 0.62
C VAL A 34 -3.71 -3.75 -0.26
N LEU A 35 -2.70 -3.38 -1.06
CA LEU A 35 -2.76 -2.20 -1.95
C LEU A 35 -3.88 -2.33 -3.00
N LEU A 36 -4.06 -3.51 -3.58
CA LEU A 36 -5.16 -3.77 -4.51
C LEU A 36 -6.53 -3.66 -3.83
N ARG A 37 -6.69 -4.20 -2.61
CA ARG A 37 -7.92 -4.05 -1.83
C ARG A 37 -8.22 -2.59 -1.51
N LEU A 38 -7.20 -1.80 -1.15
CA LEU A 38 -7.35 -0.36 -0.96
C LEU A 38 -7.90 0.32 -2.23
N CYS A 39 -7.36 0.00 -3.40
CA CYS A 39 -7.85 0.51 -4.68
C CYS A 39 -9.30 0.12 -4.95
N GLU A 40 -9.67 -1.15 -4.72
CA GLU A 40 -11.05 -1.62 -4.86
C GLU A 40 -12.02 -0.85 -3.93
N ARG A 41 -11.59 -0.56 -2.69
CA ARG A 41 -12.37 0.21 -1.73
C ARG A 41 -12.53 1.66 -2.17
N ILE A 42 -11.46 2.31 -2.64
CA ILE A 42 -11.54 3.69 -3.16
C ILE A 42 -12.52 3.77 -4.33
N GLU A 43 -12.50 2.81 -5.27
CA GLU A 43 -13.42 2.79 -6.41
C GLU A 43 -14.89 2.55 -6.02
N THR A 44 -15.10 1.73 -4.99
CA THR A 44 -16.42 1.35 -4.50
C THR A 44 -17.03 2.45 -3.63
N GLU A 45 -16.25 2.95 -2.67
CA GLU A 45 -16.69 3.91 -1.65
C GLU A 45 -16.62 5.37 -2.15
N ARG A 46 -15.74 5.66 -3.12
CA ARG A 46 -15.56 6.99 -3.75
C ARG A 46 -15.40 8.11 -2.70
N PRO A 47 -14.31 8.11 -1.92
CA PRO A 47 -14.06 9.14 -0.91
C PRO A 47 -14.16 10.54 -1.54
N ALA A 48 -14.82 11.46 -0.83
CA ALA A 48 -15.10 12.80 -1.34
C ALA A 48 -13.96 13.80 -1.07
N ASP A 49 -13.09 13.50 -0.10
CA ASP A 49 -12.03 14.37 0.40
C ASP A 49 -10.87 13.56 1.02
N LEU A 50 -9.82 14.28 1.43
CA LEU A 50 -8.62 13.68 2.03
C LEU A 50 -8.93 12.94 3.35
N PRO A 51 -9.71 13.47 4.30
CA PRO A 51 -10.07 12.73 5.50
C PRO A 51 -10.76 11.39 5.19
N ALA A 52 -11.67 11.35 4.22
CA ALA A 52 -12.30 10.10 3.80
C ALA A 52 -11.30 9.12 3.16
N LEU A 53 -10.34 9.62 2.37
CA LEU A 53 -9.25 8.80 1.85
C LEU A 53 -8.37 8.24 2.98
N TYR A 54 -7.97 9.08 3.93
CA TYR A 54 -7.08 8.68 5.02
C TYR A 54 -7.70 7.60 5.91
N ALA A 55 -9.02 7.64 6.15
CA ALA A 55 -9.71 6.55 6.84
C ALA A 55 -9.62 5.20 6.10
N LEU A 56 -9.50 5.20 4.76
CA LEU A 56 -9.29 3.97 3.99
C LEU A 56 -7.82 3.52 4.05
N THR A 57 -6.88 4.46 3.99
CA THR A 57 -5.45 4.14 4.02
C THR A 57 -4.97 3.74 5.40
N GLU A 58 -5.62 4.21 6.46
CA GLU A 58 -5.42 3.77 7.84
C GLU A 58 -5.61 2.25 7.96
N VAL A 59 -6.74 1.73 7.47
CA VAL A 59 -7.01 0.29 7.47
C VAL A 59 -5.97 -0.50 6.67
N ALA A 60 -5.56 0.00 5.50
CA ALA A 60 -4.52 -0.65 4.72
C ALA A 60 -3.15 -0.62 5.43
N THR A 61 -2.85 0.46 6.15
CA THR A 61 -1.62 0.59 6.94
C THR A 61 -1.62 -0.37 8.13
N GLU A 62 -2.75 -0.54 8.82
CA GLU A 62 -2.91 -1.56 9.87
C GLU A 62 -2.72 -2.98 9.32
N GLU A 63 -3.20 -3.26 8.11
CA GLU A 63 -2.95 -4.54 7.45
C GLU A 63 -1.45 -4.74 7.16
N PHE A 64 -0.72 -3.70 6.75
CA PHE A 64 0.74 -3.78 6.60
C PHE A 64 1.46 -3.98 7.93
N ASN A 65 1.01 -3.34 9.02
CA ASN A 65 1.57 -3.59 10.35
C ASN A 65 1.45 -5.07 10.74
N ALA A 66 0.33 -5.72 10.40
CA ALA A 66 0.13 -7.14 10.67
C ALA A 66 1.06 -8.04 9.82
N LEU A 67 1.49 -7.59 8.63
CA LEU A 67 2.42 -8.34 7.78
C LEU A 67 3.85 -8.36 8.33
N GLN A 68 4.18 -7.51 9.32
CA GLN A 68 5.48 -7.54 9.98
C GLN A 68 5.81 -8.95 10.52
N ASP A 69 4.83 -9.61 11.15
CA ASP A 69 4.99 -10.98 11.67
C ASP A 69 5.27 -12.00 10.54
N ASP A 70 4.63 -11.83 9.37
CA ASP A 70 4.84 -12.70 8.20
C ASP A 70 6.24 -12.49 7.58
N PHE A 71 6.71 -11.24 7.52
CA PHE A 71 8.08 -10.93 7.08
C PHE A 71 9.11 -11.53 8.04
N GLU A 72 8.94 -11.34 9.35
CA GLU A 72 9.84 -11.89 10.37
C GLU A 72 9.88 -13.43 10.34
N ALA A 73 8.71 -14.07 10.21
CA ALA A 73 8.62 -15.53 10.07
C ALA A 73 9.35 -16.07 8.82
N ALA A 74 9.58 -15.21 7.83
CA ALA A 74 10.27 -15.51 6.59
C ALA A 74 11.72 -14.97 6.54
N ASP A 75 12.31 -14.63 7.69
CA ASP A 75 13.68 -14.09 7.84
C ASP A 75 13.90 -12.75 7.09
N SER A 76 12.84 -11.93 7.06
CA SER A 76 12.77 -10.63 6.40
C SER A 76 12.13 -9.59 7.35
N GLU A 77 12.02 -8.34 6.92
CA GLU A 77 11.50 -7.24 7.75
C GLU A 77 10.94 -6.10 6.88
N ILE A 78 9.96 -5.34 7.38
CA ILE A 78 9.57 -4.05 6.80
C ILE A 78 10.60 -2.98 7.23
N GLU A 79 11.83 -3.09 6.72
CA GLU A 79 12.90 -2.12 6.97
C GLU A 79 12.83 -0.92 6.01
N THR A 80 13.75 0.05 6.14
CA THR A 80 13.80 1.30 5.35
C THR A 80 13.41 1.18 3.86
N VAL A 81 13.93 0.23 3.10
CA VAL A 81 13.58 0.08 1.68
C VAL A 81 12.13 -0.37 1.49
N ALA A 82 11.64 -1.33 2.29
CA ALA A 82 10.23 -1.71 2.29
C ALA A 82 9.31 -0.54 2.66
N ARG A 83 9.71 0.23 3.67
CA ARG A 83 8.98 1.42 4.15
C ARG A 83 8.81 2.47 3.06
N GLU A 84 9.89 2.77 2.35
CA GLU A 84 9.89 3.73 1.24
C GLU A 84 9.03 3.24 0.08
N GLU A 85 9.19 1.99 -0.35
CA GLU A 85 8.39 1.42 -1.45
C GLU A 85 6.88 1.39 -1.11
N ILE A 86 6.51 1.02 0.12
CA ILE A 86 5.12 1.05 0.56
C ILE A 86 4.58 2.49 0.55
N ALA A 87 5.31 3.44 1.15
CA ALA A 87 4.89 4.84 1.18
C ALA A 87 4.71 5.44 -0.23
N GLU A 88 5.64 5.13 -1.16
CA GLU A 88 5.55 5.55 -2.56
C GLU A 88 4.31 4.98 -3.25
N ASP A 89 3.98 3.71 -3.00
CA ASP A 89 2.78 3.08 -3.57
C ASP A 89 1.48 3.68 -3.02
N PHE A 90 1.40 3.98 -1.71
CA PHE A 90 0.26 4.72 -1.14
C PHE A 90 0.10 6.09 -1.80
N TRP A 91 1.20 6.82 -1.98
CA TRP A 91 1.19 8.13 -2.62
C TRP A 91 0.78 8.06 -4.10
N PHE A 92 1.26 7.04 -4.82
CA PHE A 92 0.84 6.78 -6.19
C PHE A 92 -0.67 6.51 -6.28
N VAL A 93 -1.21 5.64 -5.41
CA VAL A 93 -2.63 5.33 -5.35
C VAL A 93 -3.46 6.59 -5.12
N ALA A 94 -3.11 7.42 -4.13
CA ALA A 94 -3.80 8.66 -3.85
C ALA A 94 -3.86 9.58 -5.08
N LYS A 95 -2.74 9.76 -5.77
CA LYS A 95 -2.66 10.56 -7.00
C LYS A 95 -3.47 9.97 -8.15
N ALA A 96 -3.41 8.65 -8.35
CA ALA A 96 -4.13 7.95 -9.42
C ALA A 96 -5.65 8.11 -9.28
N TYR A 97 -6.15 8.30 -8.05
CA TYR A 97 -7.56 8.57 -7.76
C TYR A 97 -7.91 10.07 -7.58
N GLY A 98 -6.98 10.98 -7.91
CA GLY A 98 -7.25 12.41 -7.98
C GLY A 98 -6.91 13.22 -6.71
N PHE A 99 -6.30 12.59 -5.70
CA PHE A 99 -5.87 13.25 -4.46
C PHE A 99 -4.43 13.73 -4.56
N ALA A 100 -4.19 14.72 -5.43
CA ALA A 100 -2.84 15.24 -5.70
C ALA A 100 -2.17 15.92 -4.49
N ASP A 101 -2.98 16.44 -3.56
CA ASP A 101 -2.54 17.15 -2.35
C ASP A 101 -2.47 16.24 -1.12
N ALA A 102 -2.58 14.91 -1.28
CA ALA A 102 -2.44 13.97 -0.18
C ALA A 102 -1.03 14.01 0.41
N ASP A 103 -0.95 14.08 1.73
CA ASP A 103 0.30 13.99 2.48
C ASP A 103 0.65 12.52 2.68
N VAL A 104 1.87 12.14 2.29
CA VAL A 104 2.34 10.76 2.44
C VAL A 104 2.38 10.34 3.90
N GLU A 105 2.74 11.22 4.84
CA GLU A 105 2.78 10.87 6.26
C GLU A 105 1.38 10.60 6.82
N GLU A 106 0.35 11.27 6.31
CA GLU A 106 -1.05 11.03 6.68
C GLU A 106 -1.59 9.74 6.03
N LEU A 107 -1.17 9.42 4.80
CA LEU A 107 -1.58 8.19 4.12
C LEU A 107 -1.16 6.93 4.90
N ILE A 108 0.00 6.98 5.58
CA ILE A 108 0.56 5.88 6.39
C ILE A 108 0.67 6.25 7.89
N ALA A 109 -0.25 7.08 8.39
CA ALA A 109 -0.14 7.68 9.73
C ALA A 109 -0.02 6.68 10.88
N VAL A 110 -0.67 5.52 10.76
CA VAL A 110 -0.76 4.50 11.82
C VAL A 110 0.28 3.38 11.68
N ARG A 111 1.33 3.58 10.86
CA ARG A 111 2.39 2.59 10.69
C ARG A 111 3.12 2.31 12.00
N ASP A 112 3.46 1.05 12.25
CA ASP A 112 4.26 0.59 13.39
C ASP A 112 5.63 0.00 12.97
N TRP A 113 5.97 0.16 11.69
CA TRP A 113 7.24 -0.23 11.07
C TRP A 113 8.15 0.98 10.82
#